data_AF-K9PV09-F1
#
_entry.id   AF-K9PV09-F1
#
_cell.length_a   1.000
_cell.length_b   1.000
_cell.length_c   1.000
_cell.angle_alpha   90.00
_cell.angle_beta   90.00
_cell.angle_gamma   90.00
#
_symmetry.space_group_name_H-M   'P 1'
#
loop_
_entity.id
_entity.type
_entity.pdbx_description
1 polymer ?
#
loop_
_entity_poly.entity_id
_entity_poly.type
_entity_poly.pdbx_seq_one_letter_code
_entity_poly.pdbx_strand_id
1 'polypeptide(L)'
;MSHIILINSFEFPADKENEAIRYWELAADYMRSQPGFISTRLHKSVSPGARFGLVNIAEWESAEHFANVVNSDEFKSLTEPEKELFPHYPGLYEVIRT
;
A
#
# COMPACT_ATOMS: atom_id res chain seq x y z
N MET A 1 3.82 -22.37 2.23
CA MET A 1 2.81 -21.66 1.43
C MET A 1 3.51 -20.45 0.84
N SER A 2 3.27 -20.12 -0.43
CA SER A 2 3.78 -18.87 -1.00
C SER A 2 2.98 -17.71 -0.43
N HIS A 3 3.66 -16.71 0.12
CA HIS A 3 3.01 -15.46 0.53
C HIS A 3 2.56 -14.67 -0.69
N ILE A 4 1.48 -13.90 -0.52
CA ILE A 4 1.01 -12.95 -1.53
C ILE A 4 1.71 -11.61 -1.30
N ILE A 5 2.21 -11.03 -2.38
CA ILE A 5 2.91 -9.74 -2.35
C ILE A 5 1.97 -8.66 -2.88
N LEU A 6 1.60 -7.71 -2.02
CA LEU A 6 1.02 -6.46 -2.46
C LEU A 6 2.13 -5.54 -2.96
N ILE A 7 2.01 -5.08 -4.20
CA ILE A 7 2.81 -3.96 -4.71
C ILE A 7 1.82 -2.83 -5.01
N ASN A 8 2.00 -1.69 -4.36
CA ASN A 8 1.14 -0.53 -4.54
C ASN A 8 1.99 0.73 -4.81
N SER A 9 1.83 1.30 -6.00
CA SER A 9 2.60 2.48 -6.43
C SER A 9 1.75 3.74 -6.30
N PHE A 10 2.34 4.82 -5.80
CA PHE A 10 1.65 6.08 -5.52
C PHE A 10 2.15 7.20 -6.45
N GLU A 11 1.22 7.94 -7.03
CA GLU A 11 1.47 9.18 -7.78
C GLU A 11 1.06 10.38 -6.93
N PHE A 12 1.93 11.40 -6.85
CA PHE A 12 1.64 12.65 -6.15
C PHE A 12 2.62 13.76 -6.58
N PRO A 13 2.24 15.04 -6.49
CA PRO A 13 3.15 16.16 -6.69
C PRO A 13 4.32 16.15 -5.68
N ALA A 14 5.52 16.57 -6.10
CA ALA A 14 6.72 16.49 -5.24
C ALA A 14 6.61 17.26 -3.91
N ASP A 15 5.78 18.31 -3.86
CA ASP A 15 5.49 19.10 -2.65
C ASP A 15 4.52 18.41 -1.68
N LYS A 16 3.98 17.23 -2.05
CA LYS A 16 3.01 16.44 -1.26
C LYS A 16 3.56 15.14 -0.69
N GLU A 17 4.87 14.94 -0.74
CA GLU A 17 5.50 13.69 -0.29
C GLU A 17 5.19 13.37 1.18
N ASN A 18 5.31 14.35 2.08
CA ASN A 18 5.08 14.11 3.51
C ASN A 18 3.61 13.76 3.79
N GLU A 19 2.67 14.38 3.10
CA GLU A 19 1.25 14.02 3.20
C GLU A 19 0.98 12.63 2.62
N ALA A 20 1.61 12.25 1.51
CA ALA A 20 1.49 10.91 0.95
C ALA A 20 2.05 9.83 1.90
N ILE A 21 3.17 10.11 2.59
CA ILE A 21 3.72 9.22 3.63
C ILE A 21 2.73 9.07 4.78
N ARG A 22 2.13 10.16 5.27
CA ARG A 22 1.14 10.11 6.37
C ARG A 22 -0.11 9.32 5.96
N TYR A 23 -0.60 9.50 4.74
CA TYR A 23 -1.70 8.72 4.20
C TYR A 23 -1.38 7.23 4.18
N TRP A 24 -0.16 6.86 3.74
CA TRP A 24 0.29 5.48 3.79
C TRP A 24 0.42 4.96 5.23
N GLU A 25 0.98 5.74 6.17
CA GLU A 25 1.13 5.35 7.58
C GLU A 25 -0.22 5.04 8.22
N LEU A 26 -1.23 5.89 7.97
CA LEU A 26 -2.60 5.70 8.44
C LEU A 26 -3.17 4.34 7.99
N ALA A 27 -3.06 4.03 6.69
CA ALA A 27 -3.53 2.76 6.15
C ALA A 27 -2.69 1.58 6.68
N ALA A 28 -1.38 1.73 6.79
CA ALA A 28 -0.46 0.69 7.24
C ALA A 28 -0.68 0.32 8.71
N ASP A 29 -0.95 1.30 9.58
CA ASP A 29 -1.24 1.06 11.00
C ASP A 29 -2.50 0.22 11.18
N TYR A 30 -3.55 0.49 10.40
CA TYR A 30 -4.73 -0.35 10.38
C TYR A 30 -4.39 -1.75 9.88
N MET A 31 -3.72 -1.88 8.72
CA MET A 31 -3.36 -3.17 8.13
C MET A 31 -2.51 -4.05 9.06
N ARG A 32 -1.57 -3.47 9.82
CA ARG A 32 -0.70 -4.20 10.78
C ARG A 32 -1.47 -4.94 11.86
N SER A 33 -2.68 -4.51 12.18
CA SER A 33 -3.54 -5.14 13.18
C SER A 33 -4.47 -6.22 12.62
N GLN A 34 -4.47 -6.43 11.31
CA GLN A 34 -5.41 -7.32 10.64
C GLN A 34 -4.89 -8.77 10.58
N PRO A 35 -5.78 -9.77 10.65
CA PRO A 35 -5.42 -11.16 10.40
C PRO A 35 -4.77 -11.34 9.03
N GLY A 36 -3.70 -12.13 8.98
CA GLY A 36 -2.98 -12.45 7.74
C GLY A 36 -1.99 -11.39 7.25
N PHE A 37 -1.85 -10.26 7.94
CA PHE A 37 -0.75 -9.31 7.67
C PHE A 37 0.59 -9.89 8.12
N ILE A 38 1.63 -9.77 7.30
CA ILE A 38 2.98 -10.25 7.62
C ILE A 38 3.96 -9.08 7.75
N SER A 39 4.10 -8.29 6.69
CA SER A 39 5.08 -7.20 6.66
C SER A 39 4.66 -6.10 5.68
N THR A 40 5.25 -4.91 5.83
CA THR A 40 5.12 -3.84 4.84
C THR A 40 6.38 -2.98 4.83
N ARG A 41 6.77 -2.52 3.65
CA ARG A 41 7.91 -1.62 3.44
C ARG A 41 7.54 -0.57 2.40
N LEU A 42 7.61 0.70 2.81
CA LEU A 42 7.48 1.83 1.91
C LEU A 42 8.85 2.18 1.32
N HIS A 43 8.91 2.26 -0.01
CA HIS A 43 10.11 2.62 -0.74
C HIS A 43 9.93 3.99 -1.37
N LYS A 44 10.90 4.87 -1.19
CA LYS A 44 10.96 6.17 -1.85
C LYS A 44 11.84 6.12 -3.09
N SER A 45 11.37 6.72 -4.18
CA SER A 45 12.17 6.87 -5.40
C SER A 45 13.41 7.75 -5.13
N VAL A 46 14.56 7.33 -5.67
CA VAL A 46 15.81 8.11 -5.61
C VAL A 46 16.03 8.95 -6.86
N SER A 47 15.33 8.62 -7.96
CA SER A 47 15.42 9.35 -9.22
C SER A 47 14.49 10.57 -9.17
N PRO A 48 15.00 11.78 -9.45
CA PRO A 48 14.15 12.94 -9.66
C PRO A 48 13.13 12.65 -10.77
N GLY A 49 11.88 13.05 -10.57
CA GLY A 49 10.81 12.94 -11.58
C GLY A 49 10.33 11.50 -11.87
N ALA A 50 10.64 10.52 -11.02
CA ALA A 50 10.01 9.21 -11.12
C ALA A 50 8.48 9.34 -11.09
N ARG A 51 7.79 8.60 -11.97
CA ARG A 51 6.32 8.60 -12.02
C ARG A 51 5.71 8.24 -10.66
N PHE A 52 6.26 7.20 -10.02
CA PHE A 52 5.85 6.75 -8.69
C PHE A 52 6.87 7.20 -7.66
N GLY A 53 6.49 8.22 -6.87
CA GLY A 53 7.37 8.75 -5.82
C GLY A 53 7.55 7.79 -4.67
N LEU A 54 6.51 6.99 -4.37
CA LEU A 54 6.51 5.93 -3.37
C LEU A 54 6.00 4.61 -3.95
N VAL A 55 6.56 3.50 -3.48
CA VAL A 55 6.09 2.14 -3.73
C VAL A 55 6.02 1.38 -2.42
N ASN A 56 4.82 0.96 -2.04
CA ASN A 56 4.61 0.05 -0.93
C ASN A 56 4.75 -1.40 -1.41
N ILE A 57 5.54 -2.20 -0.68
CA ILE A 57 5.61 -3.66 -0.87
C ILE A 57 5.26 -4.32 0.45
N ALA A 58 4.16 -5.05 0.48
CA ALA A 58 3.65 -5.73 1.67
C ALA A 58 3.44 -7.22 1.42
N GLU A 59 3.57 -8.00 2.48
CA GLU A 59 3.41 -9.45 2.47
C GLU A 59 2.15 -9.82 3.26
N TRP A 60 1.35 -10.71 2.68
CA TRP A 60 0.12 -11.25 3.26
C TRP A 60 0.10 -12.77 3.19
N GLU A 61 -0.55 -13.40 4.15
CA GLU A 61 -0.75 -14.85 4.17
C GLU A 61 -1.57 -15.36 2.98
N SER A 62 -2.58 -14.60 2.53
CA SER A 62 -3.38 -14.92 1.36
C SER A 62 -4.03 -13.68 0.73
N ALA A 63 -4.48 -13.81 -0.51
CA ALA A 63 -5.24 -12.77 -1.21
C ALA A 63 -6.60 -12.50 -0.53
N GLU A 64 -7.20 -13.53 0.10
CA GLU A 64 -8.46 -13.41 0.82
C GLU A 64 -8.31 -12.55 2.08
N HIS A 65 -7.25 -12.74 2.87
CA HIS A 65 -6.98 -11.89 4.03
C HIS A 65 -6.87 -10.41 3.63
N PHE A 66 -6.10 -10.12 2.58
CA PHE A 66 -6.00 -8.76 2.05
C PHE A 66 -7.35 -8.22 1.55
N ALA A 67 -8.10 -9.02 0.77
CA ALA A 67 -9.39 -8.62 0.22
C ALA A 67 -10.41 -8.29 1.31
N ASN A 68 -10.45 -9.07 2.40
CA ASN A 68 -11.35 -8.82 3.52
C ASN A 68 -11.08 -7.47 4.18
N VAL A 69 -9.81 -7.09 4.31
CA VAL A 69 -9.39 -5.81 4.88
C VAL A 69 -9.78 -4.65 3.97
N VAL A 70 -9.43 -4.68 2.69
CA VAL A 70 -9.68 -3.53 1.79
C VAL A 70 -11.15 -3.33 1.45
N ASN A 71 -11.98 -4.36 1.64
CA ASN A 71 -13.42 -4.28 1.43
C ASN A 71 -14.19 -3.88 2.70
N SER A 72 -13.55 -3.83 3.87
CA SER A 72 -14.22 -3.42 5.11
C SER A 72 -14.63 -1.95 5.09
N ASP A 73 -15.73 -1.64 5.76
CA ASP A 73 -16.23 -0.27 5.84
C ASP A 73 -15.29 0.61 6.67
N GLU A 74 -14.64 0.04 7.68
CA GLU A 74 -13.63 0.73 8.49
C GLU A 74 -12.44 1.16 7.65
N PHE A 75 -11.92 0.27 6.80
CA PHE A 75 -10.77 0.60 5.96
C PHE A 75 -11.13 1.64 4.88
N LYS A 76 -12.31 1.53 4.27
CA LYS A 76 -12.82 2.52 3.32
C LYS A 76 -13.00 3.88 3.98
N SER A 77 -13.66 3.94 5.15
CA SER A 77 -13.85 5.18 5.90
C SER A 77 -12.53 5.86 6.27
N LEU A 78 -11.50 5.07 6.56
CA LEU A 78 -10.16 5.54 6.89
C LEU A 78 -9.43 6.15 5.67
N THR A 79 -9.64 5.59 4.47
CA THR A 79 -8.78 5.85 3.30
C THR A 79 -9.44 6.63 2.17
N GLU A 80 -10.76 6.57 2.03
CA GLU A 80 -11.52 7.30 1.00
C GLU A 80 -11.36 8.83 1.05
N PRO A 81 -11.27 9.50 2.23
CA PRO A 81 -11.17 10.95 2.29
C PRO A 81 -9.98 11.54 1.53
N GLU A 82 -8.87 10.79 1.43
CA GLU A 82 -7.62 11.25 0.80
C GLU A 82 -7.22 10.43 -0.43
N LYS A 83 -8.02 9.42 -0.80
CA LYS A 83 -7.72 8.49 -1.90
C LYS A 83 -7.48 9.20 -3.24
N GLU A 84 -8.31 10.19 -3.55
CA GLU A 84 -8.21 10.96 -4.80
C GLU A 84 -7.04 11.97 -4.79
N LEU A 85 -6.54 12.33 -3.61
CA LEU A 85 -5.35 13.19 -3.48
C LEU A 85 -4.06 12.42 -3.75
N PHE A 86 -4.07 11.11 -3.49
CA PHE A 86 -2.93 10.21 -3.68
C PHE A 86 -3.32 9.02 -4.57
N PRO A 87 -3.50 9.23 -5.88
CA PRO A 87 -3.76 8.14 -6.82
C PRO A 87 -2.73 7.01 -6.65
N HIS A 88 -3.23 5.79 -6.54
CA HIS A 88 -2.38 4.64 -6.31
C HIS A 88 -2.93 3.38 -6.98
N TYR A 89 -2.05 2.40 -7.19
CA TYR A 89 -2.28 1.27 -8.07
C TYR A 89 -1.88 -0.03 -7.38
N PRO A 90 -2.75 -0.59 -6.52
CA PRO A 90 -2.46 -1.82 -5.79
C PRO A 90 -2.63 -3.04 -6.70
N GLY A 91 -1.67 -3.95 -6.65
CA GLY A 91 -1.76 -5.27 -7.29
C GLY A 91 -1.21 -6.37 -6.38
N LEU A 92 -1.75 -7.58 -6.53
CA LEU A 92 -1.30 -8.77 -5.81
C LEU A 92 -0.45 -9.65 -6.73
N TYR A 93 0.67 -10.14 -6.21
CA TYR A 93 1.70 -10.82 -6.97
C TYR A 93 2.23 -12.06 -6.23
N GLU A 94 2.83 -12.96 -7.00
CA GLU A 94 3.63 -14.07 -6.49
C GLU A 94 5.07 -13.92 -6.99
N VAL A 95 6.04 -14.30 -6.15
CA VAL A 95 7.44 -14.37 -6.58
C VAL A 95 7.64 -15.60 -7.44
N ILE A 96 7.90 -15.41 -8.74
CA ILE A 96 8.12 -16.53 -9.67
C ILE A 96 9.61 -16.82 -9.93
N ARG A 97 10.55 -15.90 -9.69
CA ARG A 97 11.99 -16.05 -9.92
C ARG A 97 12.81 -15.16 -8.96
N THR A 98 14.10 -15.48 -8.78
CA THR A 98 15.10 -14.74 -7.97
C THR A 98 16.41 -14.60 -8.72
#